data_AF-A0A820R802-F1
#
_entry.id   AF-A0A820R802-F1
#
_cell.length_a   1.000
_cell.length_b   1.000
_cell.length_c   1.000
_cell.angle_alpha   90.00
_cell.angle_beta   90.00
_cell.angle_gamma   90.00
#
_symmetry.space_group_name_H-M   'P 1'
#
loop_
_entity.id
_entity.type
_entity.pdbx_description
1 polymer ?
#
loop_
_entity_poly.entity_id
_entity_poly.type
_entity_poly.pdbx_seq_one_letter_code
_entity_poly.pdbx_strand_id
1 'polypeptide(L)'
;CPSGSWNTTGIRVARVNLPEDVFVDNDGNIYVPDNSNSIQKWLPNATNSIIVAGGSFGSDMNQLKNPIGIFVRNNNLYIVDNGNFRVQKWAYGATSGVTVAGGNSKGSALNQLSNCYGIYVDEHENVYIADRDNNRVMKWMPGATEGIVVAGGNGEGRNSNQLTFPLGIYLDNDANIYIADYYNDRVQMWAQGATNGITVAGGNGGGSAPNQLSLPRAVSVDTRKNVYVLDTFNDRVQKWAPRASSGITIIGSDGRGSRPNQLQSPFGMRFDSNGNIYVADTYNWRIQKFSCGPSVV
;
A
#
# COMPACT_ATOMS: atom_id res chain seq x y z
N CYS A 1 15.60 -1.49 -9.02
CA CYS A 1 16.54 -1.75 -10.13
C CYS A 1 16.45 -0.63 -11.20
N PRO A 2 17.51 0.17 -11.41
CA PRO A 2 17.52 1.20 -12.46
C PRO A 2 17.72 0.64 -13.88
N SER A 3 18.24 -0.57 -14.04
CA SER A 3 18.46 -1.20 -15.36
C SER A 3 18.58 -2.73 -15.36
N GLY A 4 18.44 -3.40 -14.19
CA GLY A 4 18.52 -4.85 -14.09
C GLY A 4 17.19 -5.53 -14.39
N SER A 5 17.28 -6.70 -15.02
CA SER A 5 16.23 -7.73 -15.03
C SER A 5 15.81 -8.11 -13.61
N TRP A 6 14.56 -8.50 -13.41
CA TRP A 6 14.12 -9.04 -12.12
C TRP A 6 14.29 -10.56 -12.15
N ASN A 7 14.92 -11.13 -11.12
CA ASN A 7 14.94 -12.58 -11.02
C ASN A 7 13.52 -13.05 -10.66
N THR A 8 12.94 -13.84 -11.56
CA THR A 8 11.55 -14.31 -11.55
C THR A 8 11.36 -15.58 -10.73
N THR A 9 12.37 -16.09 -10.01
CA THR A 9 12.18 -17.13 -9.00
C THR A 9 11.35 -16.55 -7.85
N GLY A 10 10.04 -16.45 -8.04
CA GLY A 10 9.08 -16.03 -7.04
C GLY A 10 9.19 -16.98 -5.85
N ILE A 11 9.91 -16.54 -4.82
CA ILE A 11 9.97 -17.28 -3.57
C ILE A 11 8.60 -17.07 -2.93
N ARG A 12 7.84 -18.16 -2.80
CA ARG A 12 6.64 -18.18 -1.96
C ARG A 12 7.11 -17.99 -0.52
N VAL A 13 6.92 -16.79 0.02
CA VAL A 13 7.43 -16.50 1.37
C VAL A 13 6.40 -16.83 2.46
N ALA A 14 5.11 -16.85 2.11
CA ALA A 14 4.05 -17.22 3.05
C ALA A 14 2.81 -17.78 2.32
N ARG A 15 2.10 -18.73 2.96
CA ARG A 15 0.69 -19.01 2.68
C ARG A 15 -0.14 -18.07 3.54
N VAL A 16 -0.96 -17.25 2.92
CA VAL A 16 -1.79 -16.29 3.64
C VAL A 16 -3.17 -16.29 3.05
N ASN A 17 -4.20 -16.18 3.88
CA ASN A 17 -5.57 -16.12 3.39
C ASN A 17 -5.84 -14.71 2.85
N LEU A 18 -6.06 -14.59 1.53
CA LEU A 18 -6.42 -13.34 0.84
C LEU A 18 -5.60 -12.10 1.27
N PRO A 19 -4.25 -12.08 1.18
CA PRO A 19 -3.47 -10.94 1.66
C PRO A 19 -3.83 -9.64 0.91
N GLU A 20 -4.28 -8.60 1.63
CA GLU A 20 -4.60 -7.28 1.02
C GLU A 20 -3.38 -6.37 0.93
N ASP A 21 -2.46 -6.47 1.89
CA ASP A 21 -1.25 -5.65 1.97
C ASP A 21 -0.06 -6.47 2.48
N VAL A 22 1.14 -5.94 2.34
CA VAL A 22 2.37 -6.54 2.87
C VAL A 22 3.34 -5.45 3.28
N PHE A 23 3.91 -5.59 4.48
CA PHE A 23 5.06 -4.80 4.91
C PHE A 23 6.26 -5.71 5.13
N VAL A 24 7.44 -5.25 4.75
CA VAL A 24 8.71 -5.91 5.05
C VAL A 24 9.63 -4.93 5.76
N ASP A 25 10.16 -5.32 6.92
CA ASP A 25 11.11 -4.49 7.67
C ASP A 25 12.56 -4.71 7.23
N ASN A 26 13.48 -3.94 7.80
CA ASN A 26 14.90 -3.99 7.44
C ASN A 26 15.58 -5.31 7.84
N ASP A 27 15.00 -6.06 8.78
CA ASP A 27 15.48 -7.38 9.18
C ASP A 27 14.93 -8.48 8.25
N GLY A 28 14.09 -8.12 7.28
CA GLY A 28 13.45 -9.04 6.34
C GLY A 28 12.24 -9.77 6.90
N ASN A 29 11.70 -9.34 8.06
CA ASN A 29 10.46 -9.89 8.57
C ASN A 29 9.29 -9.38 7.72
N ILE A 30 8.31 -10.25 7.49
CA ILE A 30 7.14 -9.96 6.67
C ILE A 30 5.92 -9.87 7.57
N TYR A 31 5.16 -8.78 7.42
CA TYR A 31 3.92 -8.51 8.14
C TYR A 31 2.78 -8.49 7.13
N VAL A 32 1.72 -9.25 7.42
CA VAL A 32 0.55 -9.33 6.55
C VAL A 32 -0.71 -9.25 7.41
N PRO A 33 -1.65 -8.34 7.11
CA PRO A 33 -2.99 -8.38 7.69
C PRO A 33 -3.74 -9.59 7.13
N ASP A 34 -4.39 -10.36 8.01
CA ASP A 34 -5.11 -11.58 7.62
C ASP A 34 -6.57 -11.34 7.23
N ASN A 35 -6.98 -10.06 7.09
CA ASN A 35 -8.35 -9.58 6.81
C ASN A 35 -9.45 -10.11 7.73
N SER A 36 -9.08 -10.71 8.85
CA SER A 36 -10.01 -11.18 9.85
C SER A 36 -9.88 -10.32 11.09
N ASN A 37 -8.89 -10.58 11.92
CA ASN A 37 -8.73 -9.91 13.20
C ASN A 37 -7.28 -9.85 13.67
N SER A 38 -6.29 -10.12 12.81
CA SER A 38 -4.90 -10.14 13.26
C SER A 38 -3.88 -9.68 12.22
N ILE A 39 -2.69 -9.33 12.72
CA ILE A 39 -1.50 -9.14 11.90
C ILE A 39 -0.57 -10.33 12.13
N GLN A 40 -0.21 -10.98 11.03
CA GLN A 40 0.67 -12.14 11.01
C GLN A 40 2.10 -11.68 10.68
N LYS A 41 3.10 -12.17 11.42
CA LYS A 41 4.52 -11.93 11.16
C LYS A 41 5.23 -13.24 10.82
N TRP A 42 6.00 -13.23 9.74
CA TRP A 42 6.97 -14.28 9.41
C TRP A 42 8.39 -13.76 9.60
N LEU A 43 9.23 -14.54 10.25
CA LEU A 43 10.68 -14.32 10.23
C LEU A 43 11.26 -14.73 8.86
N PRO A 44 12.45 -14.22 8.48
CA PRO A 44 13.12 -14.65 7.26
C PRO A 44 13.19 -16.18 7.15
N ASN A 45 12.71 -16.73 6.03
CA ASN A 45 12.67 -18.16 5.72
C ASN A 45 11.77 -19.03 6.63
N ALA A 46 10.97 -18.43 7.52
CA ALA A 46 10.03 -19.18 8.35
C ALA A 46 8.83 -19.68 7.54
N THR A 47 8.35 -20.88 7.85
CA THR A 47 7.14 -21.46 7.22
C THR A 47 5.85 -21.10 7.97
N ASN A 48 5.95 -20.84 9.27
CA ASN A 48 4.83 -20.49 10.14
C ASN A 48 4.90 -19.03 10.55
N SER A 49 3.74 -18.38 10.67
CA SER A 49 3.63 -17.05 11.26
C SER A 49 3.43 -17.09 12.77
N ILE A 50 3.61 -15.93 13.38
CA ILE A 50 3.10 -15.61 14.71
C ILE A 50 2.14 -14.41 14.61
N ILE A 51 1.14 -14.35 15.48
CA ILE A 51 0.28 -13.17 15.63
C ILE A 51 1.04 -12.12 16.43
N VAL A 52 1.16 -10.91 15.89
CA VAL A 52 1.86 -9.78 16.52
C VAL A 52 0.95 -8.61 16.90
N ALA A 53 -0.31 -8.63 16.46
CA ALA A 53 -1.35 -7.71 16.91
C ALA A 53 -2.74 -8.34 16.66
N GLY A 54 -3.70 -8.03 17.52
CA GLY A 54 -5.07 -8.56 17.45
C GLY A 54 -5.15 -10.04 17.88
N GLY A 55 -5.87 -10.85 17.10
CA GLY A 55 -6.19 -12.25 17.40
C GLY A 55 -7.59 -12.45 17.99
N SER A 56 -8.35 -11.37 18.16
CA SER A 56 -9.77 -11.41 18.53
C SER A 56 -10.54 -10.34 17.78
N PHE A 57 -11.74 -10.70 17.30
CA PHE A 57 -12.58 -9.82 16.49
C PHE A 57 -13.37 -8.87 17.38
N GLY A 58 -13.31 -7.58 17.08
CA GLY A 58 -14.11 -6.57 17.78
C GLY A 58 -13.47 -5.18 17.76
N SER A 59 -13.87 -4.31 18.67
CA SER A 59 -13.52 -2.88 18.70
C SER A 59 -12.69 -2.45 19.91
N ASP A 60 -12.44 -3.35 20.87
CA ASP A 60 -11.58 -3.06 22.01
C ASP A 60 -10.13 -2.77 21.56
N MET A 61 -9.31 -2.20 22.44
CA MET A 61 -7.94 -1.81 22.08
C MET A 61 -7.02 -2.99 21.76
N ASN A 62 -7.35 -4.19 22.22
CA ASN A 62 -6.68 -5.45 21.93
C ASN A 62 -7.35 -6.25 20.80
N GLN A 63 -8.41 -5.71 20.17
CA GLN A 63 -9.17 -6.36 19.10
C GLN A 63 -8.96 -5.62 17.78
N LEU A 64 -9.07 -6.36 16.67
CA LEU A 64 -9.10 -5.81 15.32
C LEU A 64 -10.31 -6.36 14.58
N LYS A 65 -10.78 -5.61 13.59
CA LYS A 65 -11.92 -5.95 12.76
C LYS A 65 -11.60 -5.65 11.30
N ASN A 66 -11.31 -6.70 10.55
CA ASN A 66 -10.89 -6.66 9.16
C ASN A 66 -9.70 -5.68 8.97
N PRO A 67 -8.53 -5.93 9.60
CA PRO A 67 -7.35 -5.13 9.31
C PRO A 67 -6.94 -5.35 7.85
N ILE A 68 -6.60 -4.29 7.11
CA ILE A 68 -6.27 -4.41 5.67
C ILE A 68 -4.97 -3.74 5.26
N GLY A 69 -4.50 -2.73 6.00
CA GLY A 69 -3.28 -1.98 5.69
C GLY A 69 -2.31 -2.03 6.87
N ILE A 70 -1.01 -2.10 6.57
CA ILE A 70 0.03 -2.19 7.59
C ILE A 70 1.24 -1.33 7.25
N PHE A 71 1.75 -0.60 8.24
CA PHE A 71 3.05 0.05 8.16
C PHE A 71 3.83 -0.21 9.46
N VAL A 72 5.14 -0.40 9.36
CA VAL A 72 6.00 -0.55 10.53
C VAL A 72 7.03 0.57 10.56
N ARG A 73 7.17 1.21 11.73
CA ARG A 73 8.16 2.26 11.98
C ARG A 73 8.53 2.29 13.45
N ASN A 74 9.82 2.45 13.76
CA ASN A 74 10.33 2.61 15.13
C ASN A 74 9.79 1.55 16.11
N ASN A 75 9.79 0.27 15.72
CA ASN A 75 9.24 -0.85 16.51
C ASN A 75 7.75 -0.70 16.87
N ASN A 76 6.99 0.01 16.03
CA ASN A 76 5.54 0.11 16.12
C ASN A 76 4.89 -0.39 14.83
N LEU A 77 3.80 -1.15 14.96
CA LEU A 77 2.88 -1.48 13.88
C LEU A 77 1.79 -0.41 13.84
N TYR A 78 1.49 0.09 12.66
CA TYR A 78 0.39 0.99 12.37
C TYR A 78 -0.57 0.25 11.46
N ILE A 79 -1.77 -0.03 11.97
CA ILE A 79 -2.70 -0.97 11.38
C ILE A 79 -3.96 -0.21 10.99
N VAL A 80 -4.34 -0.29 9.71
CA VAL A 80 -5.64 0.17 9.25
C VAL A 80 -6.68 -0.87 9.64
N ASP A 81 -7.30 -0.63 10.79
CA ASP A 81 -8.37 -1.44 11.38
C ASP A 81 -9.70 -1.04 10.73
N ASN A 82 -9.86 -1.44 9.46
CA ASN A 82 -10.84 -0.88 8.54
C ASN A 82 -12.28 -1.03 9.04
N GLY A 83 -12.64 -2.19 9.60
CA GLY A 83 -13.99 -2.44 10.11
C GLY A 83 -14.36 -1.65 11.37
N ASN A 84 -13.36 -1.01 12.01
CA ASN A 84 -13.53 -0.07 13.12
C ASN A 84 -13.25 1.39 12.71
N PHE A 85 -12.99 1.66 11.43
CA PHE A 85 -12.75 3.00 10.88
C PHE A 85 -11.66 3.79 11.63
N ARG A 86 -10.55 3.11 11.97
CA ARG A 86 -9.46 3.68 12.75
C ARG A 86 -8.10 3.16 12.31
N VAL A 87 -7.06 3.84 12.77
CA VAL A 87 -5.69 3.35 12.74
C VAL A 87 -5.22 3.06 14.15
N GLN A 88 -4.79 1.82 14.39
CA GLN A 88 -4.22 1.38 15.66
C GLN A 88 -2.69 1.38 15.59
N LYS A 89 -2.03 2.05 16.54
CA LYS A 89 -0.58 1.92 16.78
C LYS A 89 -0.35 0.88 17.87
N TRP A 90 0.43 -0.15 17.58
CA TRP A 90 0.84 -1.20 18.52
C TRP A 90 2.35 -1.20 18.64
N ALA A 91 2.87 -0.99 19.85
CA ALA A 91 4.29 -1.22 20.10
C ALA A 91 4.61 -2.72 20.03
N TYR A 92 5.84 -3.08 19.63
CA TYR A 92 6.26 -4.48 19.60
C TYR A 92 6.12 -5.14 20.98
N GLY A 93 5.44 -6.29 21.01
CA GLY A 93 5.16 -7.04 22.24
C GLY A 93 3.99 -6.51 23.07
N ALA A 94 3.33 -5.41 22.65
CA ALA A 94 2.15 -4.92 23.32
C ALA A 94 0.95 -5.88 23.14
N THR A 95 0.09 -5.94 24.15
CA THR A 95 -1.16 -6.73 24.11
C THR A 95 -2.36 -5.93 23.64
N SER A 96 -2.23 -4.62 23.51
CA SER A 96 -3.24 -3.69 23.01
C SER A 96 -2.59 -2.52 22.27
N GLY A 97 -3.37 -1.87 21.41
CA GLY A 97 -2.96 -0.68 20.68
C GLY A 97 -3.56 0.60 21.24
N VAL A 98 -3.17 1.70 20.61
CA VAL A 98 -3.74 3.04 20.82
C VAL A 98 -4.26 3.57 19.48
N THR A 99 -5.45 4.15 19.48
CA THR A 99 -5.99 4.79 18.27
C THR A 99 -5.23 6.08 17.98
N VAL A 100 -4.65 6.18 16.78
CA VAL A 100 -3.85 7.34 16.33
C VAL A 100 -4.46 8.11 15.17
N ALA A 101 -5.54 7.59 14.56
CA ALA A 101 -6.36 8.29 13.58
C ALA A 101 -7.76 7.65 13.51
N GLY A 102 -8.79 8.46 13.25
CA GLY A 102 -10.18 7.99 13.17
C GLY A 102 -10.76 7.50 14.51
N GLY A 103 -11.55 6.44 14.47
CA GLY A 103 -12.18 5.82 15.65
C GLY A 103 -13.47 6.49 16.14
N ASN A 104 -13.94 7.54 15.46
CA ASN A 104 -15.14 8.29 15.82
C ASN A 104 -16.35 7.91 14.96
N SER A 105 -16.53 6.61 14.71
CA SER A 105 -17.48 6.04 13.74
C SER A 105 -17.15 6.37 12.28
N LYS A 106 -17.84 5.68 11.36
CA LYS A 106 -17.77 5.95 9.92
C LYS A 106 -18.30 7.36 9.63
N GLY A 107 -17.56 8.14 8.85
CA GLY A 107 -18.02 9.45 8.40
C GLY A 107 -16.94 10.24 7.66
N SER A 108 -17.20 11.53 7.42
CA SER A 108 -16.37 12.42 6.61
C SER A 108 -15.83 13.63 7.38
N ALA A 109 -16.16 13.78 8.66
CA ALA A 109 -15.55 14.79 9.52
C ALA A 109 -14.02 14.59 9.62
N LEU A 110 -13.29 15.61 10.07
CA LEU A 110 -11.83 15.56 10.14
C LEU A 110 -11.29 14.57 11.18
N ASN A 111 -12.11 14.12 12.12
CA ASN A 111 -11.80 13.07 13.09
C ASN A 111 -12.42 11.70 12.72
N GLN A 112 -13.03 11.59 11.53
CA GLN A 112 -13.69 10.38 11.04
C GLN A 112 -13.01 9.85 9.78
N LEU A 113 -13.23 8.56 9.54
CA LEU A 113 -12.66 7.79 8.45
C LEU A 113 -13.75 6.91 7.83
N SER A 114 -13.62 6.55 6.56
CA SER A 114 -14.61 5.75 5.83
C SER A 114 -13.95 4.79 4.86
N ASN A 115 -13.98 3.48 5.20
CA ASN A 115 -13.44 2.38 4.40
C ASN A 115 -12.00 2.63 3.90
N CYS A 116 -11.13 3.08 4.79
CA CYS A 116 -9.74 3.45 4.47
C CYS A 116 -8.89 2.28 4.01
N TYR A 117 -7.85 2.56 3.23
CA TYR A 117 -7.04 1.52 2.60
C TYR A 117 -5.53 1.68 2.86
N GLY A 118 -4.80 2.40 2.00
CA GLY A 118 -3.36 2.55 2.14
C GLY A 118 -2.97 3.41 3.34
N ILE A 119 -1.85 3.03 3.96
CA ILE A 119 -1.23 3.75 5.07
C ILE A 119 0.25 4.03 4.78
N TYR A 120 0.70 5.21 5.20
CA TYR A 120 2.12 5.55 5.26
C TYR A 120 2.40 6.29 6.56
N VAL A 121 3.56 6.04 7.18
CA VAL A 121 3.98 6.76 8.39
C VAL A 121 5.33 7.41 8.12
N ASP A 122 5.41 8.74 8.23
CA ASP A 122 6.65 9.50 8.01
C ASP A 122 7.60 9.49 9.22
N GLU A 123 8.80 10.08 9.08
CA GLU A 123 9.88 9.95 10.10
C GLU A 123 9.51 10.67 11.41
N HIS A 124 8.54 11.58 11.37
CA HIS A 124 7.98 12.27 12.53
C HIS A 124 6.75 11.53 13.10
N GLU A 125 6.53 10.29 12.66
CA GLU A 125 5.37 9.47 13.00
C GLU A 125 4.02 10.07 12.62
N ASN A 126 3.98 10.98 11.64
CA ASN A 126 2.70 11.40 11.08
C ASN A 126 2.10 10.25 10.27
N VAL A 127 0.81 10.02 10.46
CA VAL A 127 0.06 8.93 9.82
C VAL A 127 -0.72 9.50 8.64
N TYR A 128 -0.43 9.00 7.44
CA TYR A 128 -1.15 9.33 6.22
C TYR A 128 -2.05 8.15 5.86
N ILE A 129 -3.30 8.43 5.51
CA ILE A 129 -4.32 7.42 5.22
C ILE A 129 -5.10 7.78 3.97
N ALA A 130 -5.22 6.84 3.06
CA ALA A 130 -6.19 6.94 1.97
C ALA A 130 -7.60 6.67 2.51
N ASP A 131 -8.36 7.74 2.67
CA ASP A 131 -9.75 7.72 3.14
C ASP A 131 -10.67 7.52 1.93
N ARG A 132 -10.66 6.27 1.44
CA ARG A 132 -11.15 5.84 0.13
C ARG A 132 -12.54 6.40 -0.21
N ASP A 133 -13.52 6.17 0.64
CA ASP A 133 -14.93 6.53 0.33
C ASP A 133 -15.16 8.05 0.44
N ASN A 134 -14.25 8.77 1.10
CA ASN A 134 -14.27 10.22 1.17
C ASN A 134 -13.39 10.88 0.08
N ASN A 135 -12.82 10.10 -0.83
CA ASN A 135 -12.05 10.58 -1.98
C ASN A 135 -10.90 11.53 -1.60
N ARG A 136 -10.20 11.23 -0.50
CA ARG A 136 -9.16 12.08 0.05
C ARG A 136 -8.02 11.30 0.69
N VAL A 137 -6.87 11.94 0.84
CA VAL A 137 -5.80 11.49 1.71
C VAL A 137 -5.75 12.41 2.92
N MET A 138 -5.74 11.81 4.09
CA MET A 138 -5.73 12.51 5.37
C MET A 138 -4.39 12.28 6.08
N LYS A 139 -3.91 13.29 6.81
CA LYS A 139 -2.72 13.24 7.66
C LYS A 139 -3.10 13.51 9.12
N TRP A 140 -2.64 12.67 10.03
CA TRP A 140 -2.67 12.90 11.49
C TRP A 140 -1.26 13.07 12.03
N MET A 141 -1.06 14.09 12.85
CA MET A 141 0.14 14.25 13.66
C MET A 141 0.03 13.43 14.96
N PRO A 142 1.13 12.98 15.56
CA PRO A 142 1.09 12.31 16.86
C PRO A 142 0.29 13.10 17.90
N GLY A 143 -0.71 12.45 18.50
CA GLY A 143 -1.58 13.05 19.53
C GLY A 143 -2.71 13.95 19.01
N ALA A 144 -2.82 14.15 17.69
CA ALA A 144 -3.91 14.95 17.11
C ALA A 144 -5.27 14.24 17.25
N THR A 145 -6.32 14.98 17.62
CA THR A 145 -7.69 14.48 17.71
C THR A 145 -8.43 14.48 16.36
N GLU A 146 -7.93 15.27 15.41
CA GLU A 146 -8.43 15.37 14.03
C GLU A 146 -7.27 15.44 13.05
N GLY A 147 -7.54 15.06 11.81
CA GLY A 147 -6.58 15.06 10.72
C GLY A 147 -6.75 16.28 9.83
N ILE A 148 -5.84 16.40 8.88
CA ILE A 148 -5.91 17.42 7.82
C ILE A 148 -5.97 16.73 6.45
N VAL A 149 -6.75 17.29 5.54
CA VAL A 149 -6.77 16.85 4.13
C VAL A 149 -5.49 17.31 3.46
N VAL A 150 -4.71 16.38 2.91
CA VAL A 150 -3.44 16.67 2.23
C VAL A 150 -3.46 16.37 0.74
N ALA A 151 -4.49 15.67 0.24
CA ALA A 151 -4.79 15.50 -1.17
C ALA A 151 -6.27 15.13 -1.38
N GLY A 152 -6.86 15.51 -2.51
CA GLY A 152 -8.26 15.24 -2.81
C GLY A 152 -9.24 16.02 -1.92
N GLY A 153 -10.38 15.41 -1.59
CA GLY A 153 -11.42 16.01 -0.73
C GLY A 153 -12.33 17.02 -1.45
N ASN A 154 -12.18 17.21 -2.75
CA ASN A 154 -12.99 18.13 -3.57
C ASN A 154 -14.09 17.38 -4.36
N GLY A 155 -14.66 16.35 -3.74
CA GLY A 155 -15.56 15.41 -4.39
C GLY A 155 -14.84 14.38 -5.26
N GLU A 156 -15.62 13.39 -5.67
CA GLU A 156 -15.19 12.37 -6.62
C GLU A 156 -14.97 12.98 -8.01
N GLY A 157 -13.88 12.61 -8.70
CA GLY A 157 -13.69 13.04 -10.09
C GLY A 157 -12.27 12.96 -10.59
N ARG A 158 -12.09 13.40 -11.84
CA ARG A 158 -10.84 13.32 -12.61
C ARG A 158 -10.03 14.61 -12.66
N ASN A 159 -10.55 15.71 -12.11
CA ASN A 159 -9.80 16.97 -12.09
C ASN A 159 -8.50 16.83 -11.29
N SER A 160 -7.57 17.75 -11.48
CA SER A 160 -6.26 17.73 -10.81
C SER A 160 -6.37 17.87 -9.29
N ASN A 161 -7.46 18.40 -8.75
CA ASN A 161 -7.71 18.49 -7.31
C ASN A 161 -8.65 17.40 -6.76
N GLN A 162 -9.03 16.42 -7.59
CA GLN A 162 -9.98 15.35 -7.27
C GLN A 162 -9.33 13.97 -7.35
N LEU A 163 -9.88 13.04 -6.58
CA LEU A 163 -9.54 11.63 -6.56
C LEU A 163 -10.83 10.82 -6.65
N THR A 164 -10.73 9.56 -7.08
CA THR A 164 -11.82 8.59 -7.05
C THR A 164 -11.33 7.30 -6.43
N PHE A 165 -11.75 7.08 -5.18
CA PHE A 165 -11.41 5.93 -4.34
C PHE A 165 -9.90 5.68 -4.25
N PRO A 166 -9.12 6.65 -3.71
CA PRO A 166 -7.68 6.46 -3.54
C PRO A 166 -7.39 5.23 -2.66
N LEU A 167 -6.40 4.43 -3.06
CA LEU A 167 -6.01 3.22 -2.34
C LEU A 167 -4.59 3.34 -1.78
N GLY A 168 -3.59 2.75 -2.44
CA GLY A 168 -2.20 2.79 -2.00
C GLY A 168 -1.63 4.21 -2.05
N ILE A 169 -0.84 4.53 -1.04
CA ILE A 169 -0.13 5.81 -0.92
C ILE A 169 1.35 5.57 -0.61
N TYR A 170 2.20 6.48 -1.07
CA TYR A 170 3.62 6.48 -0.78
C TYR A 170 4.11 7.92 -0.62
N LEU A 171 4.98 8.17 0.37
CA LEU A 171 5.68 9.44 0.50
C LEU A 171 7.16 9.27 0.15
N ASP A 172 7.67 10.18 -0.66
CA ASP A 172 9.11 10.30 -0.91
C ASP A 172 9.80 11.23 0.11
N ASN A 173 11.13 11.33 0.01
CA ASN A 173 11.94 12.14 0.93
C ASN A 173 11.68 13.66 0.84
N ASP A 174 11.00 14.14 -0.21
CA ASP A 174 10.60 15.54 -0.36
C ASP A 174 9.18 15.76 0.15
N ALA A 175 8.61 14.77 0.86
CA ALA A 175 7.23 14.73 1.33
C ALA A 175 6.18 14.84 0.20
N ASN A 176 6.52 14.47 -1.04
CA ASN A 176 5.51 14.32 -2.08
C ASN A 176 4.69 13.06 -1.84
N ILE A 177 3.38 13.17 -1.97
CA ILE A 177 2.43 12.07 -1.76
C ILE A 177 2.04 11.50 -3.13
N TYR A 178 2.39 10.25 -3.37
CA TYR A 178 1.98 9.49 -4.54
C TYR A 178 0.77 8.63 -4.18
N ILE A 179 -0.26 8.66 -5.02
CA ILE A 179 -1.57 8.10 -4.72
C ILE A 179 -2.02 7.27 -5.91
N ALA A 180 -2.33 6.00 -5.66
CA ALA A 180 -3.05 5.17 -6.62
C ALA A 180 -4.52 5.63 -6.67
N ASP A 181 -4.86 6.40 -7.70
CA ASP A 181 -6.19 6.96 -7.93
C ASP A 181 -7.02 5.92 -8.70
N TYR A 182 -7.50 4.94 -7.94
CA TYR A 182 -7.94 3.61 -8.40
C TYR A 182 -8.91 3.64 -9.59
N TYR A 183 -10.05 4.33 -9.46
CA TYR A 183 -11.06 4.35 -10.53
C TYR A 183 -10.77 5.37 -11.64
N ASN A 184 -9.73 6.18 -11.47
CA ASN A 184 -9.27 7.09 -12.50
C ASN A 184 -8.14 6.51 -13.35
N ASP A 185 -7.69 5.27 -13.07
CA ASP A 185 -6.66 4.55 -13.82
C ASP A 185 -5.35 5.33 -13.93
N ARG A 186 -4.96 5.98 -12.84
CA ARG A 186 -3.77 6.84 -12.80
C ARG A 186 -3.09 6.81 -11.44
N VAL A 187 -1.84 7.25 -11.43
CA VAL A 187 -1.13 7.64 -10.21
C VAL A 187 -0.96 9.14 -10.21
N GLN A 188 -1.38 9.76 -9.11
CA GLN A 188 -1.19 11.18 -8.89
C GLN A 188 -0.08 11.45 -7.88
N MET A 189 0.64 12.54 -8.08
CA MET A 189 1.62 13.06 -7.13
C MET A 189 1.17 14.44 -6.66
N TRP A 190 1.04 14.61 -5.35
CA TRP A 190 0.83 15.89 -4.69
C TRP A 190 2.11 16.32 -3.99
N ALA A 191 2.65 17.48 -4.35
CA ALA A 191 3.72 18.09 -3.57
C ALA A 191 3.20 18.58 -2.21
N GLN A 192 4.08 18.69 -1.22
CA GLN A 192 3.69 19.18 0.10
C GLN A 192 3.04 20.58 0.00
N GLY A 193 1.81 20.70 0.50
CA GLY A 193 1.03 21.94 0.47
C GLY A 193 0.38 22.27 -0.88
N ALA A 194 0.53 21.41 -1.90
CA ALA A 194 -0.14 21.62 -3.18
C ALA A 194 -1.66 21.42 -3.08
N THR A 195 -2.42 22.22 -3.82
CA THR A 195 -3.88 22.08 -3.95
C THR A 195 -4.30 21.16 -5.10
N ASN A 196 -3.37 20.88 -6.02
CA ASN A 196 -3.57 20.09 -7.23
C ASN A 196 -2.46 19.05 -7.36
N GLY A 197 -2.84 17.88 -7.85
CA GLY A 197 -1.96 16.79 -8.19
C GLY A 197 -1.48 16.86 -9.63
N ILE A 198 -0.40 16.13 -9.89
CA ILE A 198 0.16 15.91 -11.21
C ILE A 198 0.09 14.42 -11.50
N THR A 199 -0.47 14.05 -12.66
CA THR A 199 -0.44 12.66 -13.14
C THR A 199 1.00 12.26 -13.44
N VAL A 200 1.51 11.22 -12.78
CA VAL A 200 2.89 10.72 -12.96
C VAL A 200 2.97 9.33 -13.59
N ALA A 201 1.84 8.62 -13.66
CA ALA A 201 1.70 7.37 -14.43
C ALA A 201 0.22 7.16 -14.82
N GLY A 202 -0.03 6.54 -15.97
CA GLY A 202 -1.38 6.30 -16.49
C GLY A 202 -2.13 7.58 -16.88
N GLY A 203 -3.44 7.61 -16.69
CA GLY A 203 -4.30 8.75 -17.04
C GLY A 203 -4.72 8.83 -18.52
N ASN A 204 -4.34 7.85 -19.33
CA ASN A 204 -4.70 7.73 -20.76
C ASN A 204 -5.90 6.79 -20.98
N GLY A 205 -6.83 6.76 -20.03
CA GLY A 205 -7.92 5.80 -19.94
C GLY A 205 -7.50 4.45 -19.36
N GLY A 206 -8.50 3.68 -18.91
CA GLY A 206 -8.31 2.33 -18.41
C GLY A 206 -7.94 1.36 -19.54
N GLY A 207 -6.88 0.57 -19.36
CA GLY A 207 -6.45 -0.42 -20.35
C GLY A 207 -5.11 -1.08 -20.02
N SER A 208 -4.59 -1.85 -20.98
CA SER A 208 -3.39 -2.68 -20.81
C SER A 208 -2.18 -2.19 -21.64
N ALA A 209 -2.33 -1.12 -22.43
CA ALA A 209 -1.22 -0.53 -23.17
C ALA A 209 -0.11 -0.02 -22.23
N PRO A 210 1.14 0.16 -22.70
CA PRO A 210 2.25 0.65 -21.86
C PRO A 210 2.01 2.03 -21.23
N ASN A 211 1.16 2.87 -21.83
CA ASN A 211 0.81 4.19 -21.30
C ASN A 211 -0.51 4.19 -20.50
N GLN A 212 -1.10 3.02 -20.26
CA GLN A 212 -2.36 2.84 -19.55
C GLN A 212 -2.15 2.04 -18.27
N LEU A 213 -3.06 2.25 -17.32
CA LEU A 213 -3.23 1.45 -16.12
C LEU A 213 -4.69 0.97 -16.10
N SER A 214 -4.99 -0.01 -15.27
CA SER A 214 -6.36 -0.43 -14.99
C SER A 214 -6.49 -0.78 -13.52
N LEU A 215 -7.26 0.05 -12.80
CA LEU A 215 -7.55 -0.12 -11.38
C LEU A 215 -6.27 -0.29 -10.52
N PRO A 216 -5.31 0.65 -10.57
CA PRO A 216 -4.07 0.54 -9.82
C PRO A 216 -4.33 0.59 -8.32
N ARG A 217 -3.75 -0.34 -7.54
CA ARG A 217 -3.99 -0.41 -6.08
C ARG A 217 -2.83 0.05 -5.23
N ALA A 218 -1.60 -0.14 -5.67
CA ALA A 218 -0.40 0.20 -4.89
C ALA A 218 0.60 1.01 -5.71
N VAL A 219 1.34 1.88 -5.01
CA VAL A 219 2.37 2.73 -5.59
C VAL A 219 3.60 2.76 -4.68
N SER A 220 4.79 2.84 -5.25
CA SER A 220 6.04 3.11 -4.54
C SER A 220 6.97 3.90 -5.45
N VAL A 221 7.90 4.65 -4.87
CA VAL A 221 8.83 5.50 -5.63
C VAL A 221 10.25 5.25 -5.15
N ASP A 222 11.21 5.12 -6.07
CA ASP A 222 12.62 4.99 -5.70
C ASP A 222 13.33 6.34 -5.56
N THR A 223 14.58 6.33 -5.10
CA THR A 223 15.39 7.54 -4.92
C THR A 223 15.70 8.29 -6.22
N ARG A 224 15.49 7.65 -7.38
CA ARG A 224 15.63 8.26 -8.72
C ARG A 224 14.28 8.74 -9.27
N LYS A 225 13.24 8.76 -8.43
CA LYS A 225 11.85 9.13 -8.74
C LYS A 225 11.19 8.22 -9.79
N ASN A 226 11.67 6.99 -9.98
CA ASN A 226 10.92 6.01 -10.76
C ASN A 226 9.67 5.61 -9.96
N VAL A 227 8.51 5.63 -10.61
CA VAL A 227 7.23 5.25 -10.02
C VAL A 227 6.92 3.80 -10.36
N TYR A 228 6.69 2.99 -9.33
CA TYR A 228 6.31 1.59 -9.43
C TYR A 228 4.83 1.47 -9.09
N VAL A 229 4.05 0.91 -10.01
CA VAL A 229 2.60 0.85 -9.90
C VAL A 229 2.16 -0.60 -9.97
N LEU A 230 1.38 -1.03 -8.97
CA LEU A 230 0.66 -2.30 -9.02
C LEU A 230 -0.63 -2.09 -9.83
N ASP A 231 -0.55 -2.46 -11.09
CA ASP A 231 -1.62 -2.35 -12.09
C ASP A 231 -2.51 -3.60 -11.99
N THR A 232 -3.30 -3.64 -10.91
CA THR A 232 -3.92 -4.86 -10.39
C THR A 232 -4.81 -5.58 -11.38
N PHE A 233 -5.65 -4.88 -12.14
CA PHE A 233 -6.55 -5.54 -13.08
C PHE A 233 -5.81 -6.13 -14.28
N ASN A 234 -4.60 -5.65 -14.55
CA ASN A 234 -3.69 -6.20 -15.55
C ASN A 234 -2.69 -7.21 -14.95
N ASP A 235 -2.84 -7.62 -13.68
CA ASP A 235 -2.00 -8.61 -13.00
C ASP A 235 -0.48 -8.34 -13.11
N ARG A 236 -0.07 -7.07 -13.09
CA ARG A 236 1.32 -6.67 -13.34
C ARG A 236 1.83 -5.54 -12.45
N VAL A 237 3.15 -5.41 -12.38
CA VAL A 237 3.82 -4.22 -11.85
C VAL A 237 4.47 -3.47 -13.01
N GLN A 238 4.15 -2.19 -13.16
CA GLN A 238 4.80 -1.30 -14.11
C GLN A 238 5.77 -0.35 -13.41
N LYS A 239 6.92 -0.11 -14.05
CA LYS A 239 7.88 0.93 -13.69
C LYS A 239 7.80 2.08 -14.70
N TRP A 240 7.64 3.30 -14.20
CA TRP A 240 7.61 4.53 -14.96
C TRP A 240 8.80 5.39 -14.58
N ALA A 241 9.63 5.77 -15.55
CA ALA A 241 10.70 6.74 -15.31
C ALA A 241 10.09 8.14 -15.09
N PRO A 242 10.78 9.06 -14.40
CA PRO A 242 10.30 10.42 -14.23
C PRO A 242 9.93 11.04 -15.58
N ARG A 243 8.70 11.57 -15.70
CA ARG A 243 8.16 12.20 -16.92
C ARG A 243 8.04 11.27 -18.14
N ALA A 244 8.11 9.95 -17.96
CA ALA A 244 7.87 9.00 -19.04
C ALA A 244 6.41 9.06 -19.51
N SER A 245 6.17 8.92 -20.81
CA SER A 245 4.83 8.82 -21.40
C SER A 245 4.26 7.40 -21.32
N SER A 246 5.10 6.40 -21.03
CA SER A 246 4.72 4.99 -20.84
C SER A 246 5.58 4.31 -19.79
N GLY A 247 5.04 3.26 -19.19
CA GLY A 247 5.73 2.37 -18.28
C GLY A 247 6.31 1.14 -18.97
N ILE A 248 7.11 0.41 -18.22
CA ILE A 248 7.66 -0.90 -18.58
C ILE A 248 7.16 -1.91 -17.56
N THR A 249 6.54 -3.00 -18.02
CA THR A 249 6.18 -4.13 -17.16
C THR A 249 7.45 -4.79 -16.63
N ILE A 250 7.56 -4.89 -15.31
CA ILE A 250 8.72 -5.49 -14.64
C ILE A 250 8.40 -6.79 -13.90
N ILE A 251 7.13 -7.03 -13.58
CA ILE A 251 6.61 -8.25 -12.94
C ILE A 251 5.24 -8.52 -13.57
N GLY A 252 4.88 -9.79 -13.79
CA GLY A 252 3.57 -10.15 -14.36
C GLY A 252 3.55 -10.20 -15.89
N SER A 253 4.72 -10.13 -16.55
CA SER A 253 4.84 -10.22 -18.01
C SER A 253 4.31 -11.54 -18.58
N ASP A 254 4.29 -12.59 -17.76
CA ASP A 254 3.86 -13.95 -18.14
C ASP A 254 2.35 -14.14 -17.97
N GLY A 255 1.63 -13.04 -17.76
CA GLY A 255 0.19 -12.97 -17.61
C GLY A 255 -0.32 -13.50 -16.27
N ARG A 256 -1.64 -13.59 -16.19
CA ARG A 256 -2.35 -14.11 -15.03
C ARG A 256 -2.01 -15.60 -14.79
N GLY A 257 -1.80 -15.96 -13.54
CA GLY A 257 -1.60 -17.36 -13.15
C GLY A 257 -0.88 -17.52 -11.82
N SER A 258 -0.40 -18.73 -11.55
CA SER A 258 0.21 -19.11 -10.26
C SER A 258 1.67 -19.56 -10.38
N ARG A 259 2.25 -19.55 -11.59
CA ARG A 259 3.68 -19.83 -11.79
C ARG A 259 4.53 -18.67 -11.24
N PRO A 260 5.87 -18.85 -11.12
CA PRO A 260 6.76 -17.73 -10.83
C PRO A 260 6.55 -16.60 -11.85
N ASN A 261 6.55 -15.33 -11.39
CA ASN A 261 6.28 -14.14 -12.20
C ASN A 261 4.87 -14.01 -12.79
N GLN A 262 3.95 -14.92 -12.47
CA GLN A 262 2.52 -14.74 -12.69
C GLN A 262 1.84 -14.26 -11.41
N LEU A 263 0.86 -13.37 -11.55
CA LEU A 263 0.04 -12.83 -10.47
C LEU A 263 -1.44 -13.14 -10.72
N GLN A 264 -2.26 -13.04 -9.69
CA GLN A 264 -3.71 -13.07 -9.79
C GLN A 264 -4.34 -12.10 -8.80
N SER A 265 -4.88 -11.01 -9.34
CA SER A 265 -5.50 -9.89 -8.64
C SER A 265 -4.67 -9.44 -7.42
N PRO A 266 -3.42 -8.97 -7.61
CA PRO A 266 -2.54 -8.58 -6.52
C PRO A 266 -2.97 -7.24 -5.91
N PHE A 267 -3.00 -7.12 -4.58
CA PHE A 267 -3.54 -5.93 -3.90
C PHE A 267 -2.51 -5.03 -3.22
N GLY A 268 -1.42 -5.62 -2.72
CA GLY A 268 -0.36 -4.92 -1.99
C GLY A 268 1.01 -5.07 -2.64
N MET A 269 1.86 -4.05 -2.51
CA MET A 269 3.24 -4.07 -3.00
C MET A 269 4.14 -3.26 -2.07
N ARG A 270 5.31 -3.80 -1.71
CA ARG A 270 6.30 -3.10 -0.90
C ARG A 270 7.73 -3.43 -1.30
N PHE A 271 8.62 -2.45 -1.16
CA PHE A 271 10.06 -2.65 -1.30
C PHE A 271 10.72 -2.95 0.05
N ASP A 272 11.72 -3.84 0.05
CA ASP A 272 12.70 -3.92 1.15
C ASP A 272 13.86 -2.93 0.95
N SER A 273 14.73 -2.82 1.95
CA SER A 273 15.92 -1.96 1.93
C SER A 273 16.95 -2.37 0.86
N ASN A 274 16.91 -3.60 0.38
CA ASN A 274 17.76 -4.10 -0.71
C ASN A 274 17.15 -3.85 -2.10
N GLY A 275 15.95 -3.27 -2.16
CA GLY A 275 15.24 -2.97 -3.40
C GLY A 275 14.52 -4.17 -4.02
N ASN A 276 14.29 -5.25 -3.27
CA ASN A 276 13.42 -6.35 -3.67
C ASN A 276 11.95 -5.93 -3.55
N ILE A 277 11.09 -6.44 -4.43
CA ILE A 277 9.65 -6.16 -4.41
C ILE A 277 8.92 -7.36 -3.82
N TYR A 278 8.08 -7.10 -2.82
CA TYR A 278 7.14 -8.05 -2.26
C TYR A 278 5.74 -7.70 -2.76
N VAL A 279 5.04 -8.67 -3.33
CA VAL A 279 3.67 -8.50 -3.83
C VAL A 279 2.74 -9.43 -3.06
N ALA A 280 1.66 -8.86 -2.52
CA ALA A 280 0.52 -9.61 -2.03
C ALA A 280 -0.30 -10.10 -3.22
N ASP A 281 -0.04 -11.34 -3.62
CA ASP A 281 -0.67 -12.01 -4.75
C ASP A 281 -1.99 -12.65 -4.29
N THR A 282 -2.96 -11.76 -4.06
CA THR A 282 -4.10 -11.98 -3.17
C THR A 282 -4.90 -13.21 -3.51
N TYR A 283 -5.23 -13.45 -4.78
CA TYR A 283 -6.05 -14.59 -5.18
C TYR A 283 -5.26 -15.87 -5.45
N ASN A 284 -3.93 -15.81 -5.34
CA ASN A 284 -3.06 -16.99 -5.23
C ASN A 284 -2.70 -17.31 -3.77
N TRP A 285 -3.22 -16.56 -2.80
CA TRP A 285 -3.09 -16.80 -1.35
C TRP A 285 -1.63 -16.86 -0.90
N ARG A 286 -0.81 -15.96 -1.44
CA ARG A 286 0.64 -15.93 -1.22
C ARG A 286 1.21 -14.52 -1.25
N ILE A 287 2.37 -14.37 -0.60
CA ILE A 287 3.31 -13.27 -0.85
C ILE A 287 4.42 -13.77 -1.77
N GLN A 288 4.70 -13.05 -2.85
CA GLN A 288 5.83 -13.31 -3.74
C GLN A 288 6.92 -12.26 -3.55
N LYS A 289 8.18 -12.71 -3.44
CA LYS A 289 9.37 -11.85 -3.46
C LYS A 289 10.01 -11.88 -4.86
N PHE A 290 10.28 -10.70 -5.40
CA PHE A 290 10.99 -10.47 -6.65
C PHE A 290 12.30 -9.76 -6.35
N SER A 291 13.42 -10.40 -6.69
CA SER A 291 14.73 -9.85 -6.36
C SER A 291 15.28 -9.03 -7.50
N CYS A 292 15.88 -7.88 -7.16
CA CYS A 292 16.64 -7.07 -8.10
C CYS A 292 18.02 -7.73 -8.27
N GLY A 293 18.27 -8.40 -9.40
CA GLY A 293 19.53 -9.09 -9.66
C GLY A 293 19.77 -9.32 -11.16
N PRO A 294 21.02 -9.47 -11.62
CA PRO A 294 21.26 -9.84 -13.02
C PRO A 294 20.51 -11.13 -13.34
N SER A 295 19.84 -11.18 -14.49
CA SER A 295 19.21 -12.40 -15.00
C SER A 295 20.27 -13.48 -14.97
N VAL A 296 19.99 -14.56 -14.24
CA VAL A 296 20.78 -15.78 -14.40
C VAL A 296 20.34 -16.33 -15.76
N VAL A 297 21.19 -16.09 -16.76
CA VAL A 297 21.03 -16.64 -18.12
C VAL A 297 21.34 -18.13 -18.07
#